data_AF-A0A975GAQ8-F1
#
_entry.id   AF-A0A975GAQ8-F1
#
_cell.length_a   1.000
_cell.length_b   1.000
_cell.length_c   1.000
_cell.angle_alpha   90.00
_cell.angle_beta   90.00
_cell.angle_gamma   90.00
#
_symmetry.space_group_name_H-M   'P 1'
#
loop_
_entity.id
_entity.type
_entity.pdbx_description
1 polymer ?
#
loop_
_entity_poly.entity_id
_entity_poly.type
_entity_poly.pdbx_seq_one_letter_code
_entity_poly.pdbx_strand_id
1 'polypeptide(L)'
;MDKNSSKPITNTQFITRTAVLLAITIIIQFIKMPQLITGSLVNTMLIIAAGLVGMWSGITIGLLTPIIAFAVGIMGFPIMIPFIMIGNALYVLLYSLIKNKIVSMIIGSIVKFLWLSISVKYLLNLFNVKVPLKIVQAFTLPQLITALTGGIIALIFISLMNNYFAKAKQE
;
A
#
# COMPACT_ATOMS: atom_id res chain seq x y z
N MET A 1 -22.61 27.99 6.95
CA MET A 1 -22.56 26.51 6.92
C MET A 1 -22.21 26.09 5.51
N ASP A 2 -20.93 25.89 5.20
CA ASP A 2 -20.51 25.35 3.90
C ASP A 2 -20.05 23.91 4.09
N LYS A 3 -20.99 22.97 3.87
CA LYS A 3 -20.70 21.54 3.85
C LYS A 3 -20.00 21.26 2.52
N ASN A 4 -18.68 21.10 2.57
CA ASN A 4 -17.83 20.46 1.56
C ASN A 4 -18.64 19.52 0.64
N SER A 5 -19.11 20.04 -0.49
CA SER A 5 -19.83 19.27 -1.50
C SER A 5 -18.83 18.74 -2.54
N SER A 6 -17.87 17.94 -2.08
CA SER A 6 -17.23 17.01 -3.01
C SER A 6 -18.31 16.01 -3.43
N LYS A 7 -18.78 16.12 -4.68
CA LYS A 7 -19.70 15.11 -5.25
C LYS A 7 -19.09 13.72 -4.99
N PRO A 8 -19.88 12.75 -4.51
CA PRO A 8 -19.38 11.40 -4.30
C PRO A 8 -18.82 10.87 -5.62
N ILE A 9 -17.66 10.20 -5.54
CA ILE A 9 -17.03 9.56 -6.71
C ILE A 9 -18.02 8.54 -7.28
N THR A 10 -18.27 8.61 -8.58
CA THR A 10 -19.17 7.64 -9.24
C THR A 10 -18.50 6.27 -9.33
N ASN A 11 -19.29 5.20 -9.45
CA ASN A 11 -18.75 3.84 -9.59
C ASN A 11 -17.76 3.73 -10.76
N THR A 12 -18.05 4.39 -11.89
CA THR A 12 -17.14 4.44 -13.05
C THR A 12 -15.82 5.11 -12.70
N GLN A 13 -15.85 6.26 -12.02
CA GLN A 13 -14.63 6.95 -11.62
C GLN A 13 -13.81 6.13 -10.61
N PHE A 14 -14.47 5.44 -9.67
CA PHE A 14 -13.79 4.55 -8.72
C PHE A 14 -13.06 3.43 -9.45
N ILE A 15 -13.74 2.71 -10.35
CA ILE A 15 -13.16 1.60 -11.11
C ILE A 15 -12.00 2.10 -11.97
N THR A 16 -12.21 3.15 -12.77
CA THR A 16 -11.18 3.65 -13.69
C THR A 16 -9.95 4.17 -12.94
N ARG A 17 -10.13 4.95 -11.87
CA ARG A 17 -8.99 5.46 -11.10
C ARG A 17 -8.24 4.34 -10.38
N THR A 18 -8.95 3.38 -9.81
CA THR A 18 -8.32 2.22 -9.15
C THR A 18 -7.54 1.38 -10.16
N ALA A 19 -8.10 1.14 -11.35
CA ALA A 19 -7.44 0.38 -12.41
C ALA A 19 -6.16 1.06 -12.90
N VAL A 20 -6.18 2.39 -13.11
CA VAL A 20 -4.99 3.16 -13.49
C VAL A 20 -3.91 3.09 -12.41
N LEU A 21 -4.26 3.31 -11.14
CA LEU A 21 -3.31 3.22 -10.04
C LEU A 21 -2.74 1.80 -9.88
N LEU A 22 -3.57 0.77 -10.05
CA LEU A 22 -3.12 -0.62 -10.06
C LEU A 22 -2.15 -0.88 -11.22
N ALA A 23 -2.45 -0.43 -12.43
CA ALA A 23 -1.58 -0.58 -13.60
C ALA A 23 -0.22 0.07 -13.37
N ILE A 24 -0.18 1.29 -12.84
CA ILE A 24 1.08 1.97 -12.47
C ILE A 24 1.85 1.15 -11.42
N THR A 25 1.14 0.61 -10.42
CA THR A 25 1.76 -0.22 -9.38
C THR A 25 2.39 -1.48 -9.95
N ILE A 26 1.74 -2.10 -10.93
CA ILE A 26 2.26 -3.28 -11.63
C ILE A 26 3.50 -2.92 -12.46
N ILE A 27 3.47 -1.82 -13.21
CA ILE A 27 4.63 -1.34 -13.97
C ILE A 27 5.85 -1.16 -13.05
N ILE A 28 5.65 -0.53 -11.88
CA ILE A 28 6.70 -0.34 -10.87
C ILE A 28 7.31 -1.68 -10.44
N GLN A 29 6.48 -2.70 -10.20
CA GLN A 29 6.95 -4.04 -9.83
C GLN A 29 7.77 -4.69 -10.96
N PHE A 30 7.35 -4.50 -12.21
CA PHE A 30 8.01 -5.08 -13.40
C PHE A 30 9.42 -4.54 -13.67
N ILE A 31 9.75 -3.33 -13.21
CA ILE A 31 11.09 -2.75 -13.40
C ILE A 31 12.16 -3.53 -12.62
N LYS A 32 11.77 -4.41 -11.67
CA LYS A 32 12.68 -5.27 -10.89
C LYS A 32 13.78 -4.50 -10.15
N MET A 33 13.44 -3.31 -9.63
CA MET A 33 14.33 -2.51 -8.79
C MET A 33 14.60 -3.21 -7.44
N PRO A 34 15.65 -2.79 -6.71
CA PRO A 34 15.90 -3.24 -5.34
C PRO A 34 14.62 -3.18 -4.47
N GLN A 35 14.46 -4.18 -3.60
CA GLN A 35 13.24 -4.36 -2.79
C GLN A 35 12.87 -3.11 -1.98
N LEU A 36 13.85 -2.34 -1.50
CA LEU A 36 13.61 -1.09 -0.77
C LEU A 36 12.95 -0.02 -1.66
N ILE A 37 13.29 0.03 -2.95
CA ILE A 37 12.71 0.99 -3.89
C ILE A 37 11.32 0.51 -4.32
N THR A 38 11.24 -0.72 -4.84
CA THR A 38 9.97 -1.32 -5.29
C THR A 38 8.94 -1.34 -4.17
N GLY A 39 9.32 -1.78 -2.97
CA GLY A 39 8.45 -1.82 -1.80
C GLY A 39 7.96 -0.44 -1.36
N SER A 40 8.83 0.58 -1.39
CA SER A 40 8.44 1.95 -1.04
C SER A 40 7.40 2.48 -2.01
N LEU A 41 7.64 2.32 -3.32
CA LEU A 41 6.73 2.79 -4.36
C LEU A 41 5.38 2.06 -4.34
N VAL A 42 5.35 0.74 -4.11
CA VAL A 42 4.09 0.00 -3.93
C VAL A 42 3.32 0.56 -2.72
N ASN A 43 3.98 0.79 -1.59
CA ASN A 43 3.35 1.40 -0.42
C ASN A 43 2.84 2.82 -0.70
N THR A 44 3.57 3.62 -1.49
CA THR A 44 3.11 4.92 -1.97
C THR A 44 1.79 4.79 -2.71
N MET A 45 1.69 3.85 -3.65
CA MET A 45 0.47 3.66 -4.44
C MET A 45 -0.72 3.22 -3.59
N LEU A 46 -0.52 2.39 -2.56
CA LEU A 46 -1.59 2.01 -1.63
C LEU A 46 -2.18 3.22 -0.91
N ILE A 47 -1.32 4.10 -0.40
CA ILE A 47 -1.75 5.29 0.36
C ILE A 47 -2.33 6.37 -0.57
N ILE A 48 -1.77 6.54 -1.77
CA ILE A 48 -2.36 7.42 -2.81
C ILE A 48 -3.76 6.94 -3.18
N ALA A 49 -3.95 5.65 -3.44
CA ALA A 49 -5.25 5.10 -3.78
C ALA A 49 -6.27 5.30 -2.63
N ALA A 50 -5.85 5.02 -1.40
CA ALA A 50 -6.68 5.24 -0.22
C ALA A 50 -7.04 6.72 -0.01
N GLY A 51 -6.08 7.63 -0.25
CA GLY A 51 -6.22 9.07 0.00
C GLY A 51 -6.96 9.85 -1.09
N LEU A 52 -6.81 9.47 -2.37
CA LEU A 52 -7.39 10.21 -3.50
C LEU A 52 -8.64 9.56 -4.10
N VAL A 53 -8.79 8.24 -3.98
CA VAL A 53 -9.94 7.49 -4.54
C VAL A 53 -10.82 6.95 -3.42
N GLY A 54 -10.22 6.44 -2.36
CA GLY A 54 -10.90 5.98 -1.15
C GLY A 54 -10.34 4.66 -0.62
N MET A 55 -10.66 4.35 0.63
CA MET A 55 -10.15 3.18 1.36
C MET A 55 -10.24 1.88 0.55
N TRP A 56 -11.39 1.60 -0.06
CA TRP A 56 -11.60 0.38 -0.83
C TRP A 56 -10.70 0.28 -2.06
N SER A 57 -10.33 1.40 -2.68
CA SER A 57 -9.37 1.41 -3.79
C SER A 57 -8.00 0.93 -3.33
N GLY A 58 -7.51 1.48 -2.21
CA GLY A 58 -6.24 1.06 -1.61
C GLY A 58 -6.26 -0.42 -1.18
N ILE A 59 -7.37 -0.89 -0.60
CA ILE A 59 -7.54 -2.30 -0.22
C ILE A 59 -7.49 -3.19 -1.47
N THR A 60 -8.26 -2.88 -2.51
CA THR A 60 -8.25 -3.64 -3.77
C THR A 60 -6.85 -3.76 -4.35
N ILE A 61 -6.09 -2.67 -4.42
CA ILE A 61 -4.69 -2.71 -4.89
C ILE A 61 -3.82 -3.55 -3.95
N GLY A 62 -3.98 -3.39 -2.63
CA GLY A 62 -3.25 -4.16 -1.62
C GLY A 62 -3.46 -5.66 -1.70
N LEU A 63 -4.66 -6.09 -2.11
CA LEU A 63 -5.01 -7.50 -2.31
C LEU A 63 -4.50 -8.04 -3.64
N LEU A 64 -4.62 -7.27 -4.73
CA LEU A 64 -4.27 -7.74 -6.07
C LEU A 64 -2.76 -7.71 -6.34
N THR A 65 -2.04 -6.75 -5.79
CA THR A 65 -0.59 -6.58 -6.03
C THR A 65 0.26 -7.83 -5.79
N PRO A 66 0.17 -8.56 -4.66
CA PRO A 66 0.97 -9.78 -4.45
C PRO A 66 0.56 -10.93 -5.37
N ILE A 67 -0.72 -11.03 -5.74
CA ILE A 67 -1.23 -12.06 -6.67
C ILE A 67 -0.62 -11.82 -8.06
N ILE A 68 -0.66 -10.57 -8.53
CA ILE A 68 -0.12 -10.21 -9.83
C ILE A 68 1.40 -10.35 -9.83
N ALA A 69 2.09 -9.88 -8.80
CA ALA A 69 3.54 -10.04 -8.65
C ALA A 69 4.00 -11.51 -8.74
N PHE A 70 3.19 -12.43 -8.22
CA PHE A 70 3.43 -13.86 -8.39
C PHE A 70 3.15 -14.33 -9.83
N ALA A 71 2.00 -13.97 -10.40
CA ALA A 71 1.62 -14.35 -11.76
C ALA A 71 2.64 -13.90 -12.82
N VAL A 72 3.32 -12.78 -12.58
CA VAL A 72 4.34 -12.24 -13.49
C VAL A 72 5.77 -12.68 -13.15
N GLY A 73 5.93 -13.59 -12.20
CA GLY A 73 7.22 -14.22 -11.86
C GLY A 73 8.18 -13.36 -11.05
N ILE A 74 7.71 -12.29 -10.41
CA ILE A 74 8.55 -11.42 -9.55
C ILE A 74 8.67 -12.00 -8.14
N MET A 75 7.58 -12.60 -7.62
CA MET A 75 7.53 -13.16 -6.27
C MET A 75 7.88 -14.66 -6.27
N GLY A 76 9.03 -15.01 -5.69
CA GLY A 76 9.50 -16.41 -5.62
C GLY A 76 8.95 -17.25 -4.46
N PHE A 77 8.08 -16.71 -3.61
CA PHE A 77 7.56 -17.42 -2.43
C PHE A 77 6.04 -17.20 -2.23
N PRO A 78 5.19 -17.94 -2.97
CA PRO A 78 3.75 -17.69 -3.04
C PRO A 78 3.01 -17.88 -1.71
N ILE A 79 3.56 -18.67 -0.78
CA ILE A 79 2.99 -18.85 0.56
C ILE A 79 2.86 -17.51 1.30
N MET A 80 3.68 -16.50 0.94
CA MET A 80 3.64 -15.18 1.56
C MET A 80 2.50 -14.28 1.05
N ILE A 81 1.87 -14.61 -0.10
CA ILE A 81 0.81 -13.82 -0.72
C ILE A 81 -0.31 -13.45 0.27
N PRO A 82 -0.98 -14.40 0.97
CA PRO A 82 -2.07 -14.07 1.89
C PRO A 82 -1.62 -13.15 3.03
N PHE A 83 -0.40 -13.32 3.53
CA PHE A 83 0.15 -12.47 4.60
C PHE A 83 0.42 -11.05 4.11
N ILE A 84 0.92 -10.89 2.87
CA ILE A 84 1.14 -9.57 2.25
C ILE A 84 -0.19 -8.87 2.00
N MET A 85 -1.19 -9.59 1.50
CA MET A 85 -2.54 -9.08 1.30
C MET A 85 -3.11 -8.50 2.59
N ILE A 86 -3.03 -9.26 3.68
CA ILE A 86 -3.49 -8.81 5.01
C ILE A 86 -2.68 -7.60 5.48
N GLY A 87 -1.34 -7.64 5.39
CA GLY A 87 -0.49 -6.52 5.81
C GLY A 87 -0.77 -5.23 5.04
N ASN A 88 -0.99 -5.32 3.73
CA ASN A 88 -1.38 -4.18 2.90
C ASN A 88 -2.76 -3.65 3.27
N ALA A 89 -3.74 -4.53 3.47
CA ALA A 89 -5.09 -4.16 3.87
C ALA A 89 -5.09 -3.47 5.24
N LEU A 90 -4.35 -4.00 6.22
CA LEU A 90 -4.18 -3.39 7.55
C LEU A 90 -3.58 -1.98 7.45
N TYR A 91 -2.55 -1.80 6.61
CA TYR A 91 -1.93 -0.50 6.42
C TYR A 91 -2.95 0.53 5.88
N VAL A 92 -3.67 0.16 4.82
CA VAL A 92 -4.68 1.02 4.19
C VAL A 92 -5.85 1.31 5.13
N LEU A 93 -6.31 0.30 5.87
CA LEU A 93 -7.41 0.42 6.83
C LEU A 93 -7.05 1.43 7.93
N LEU A 94 -5.89 1.27 8.57
CA LEU A 94 -5.43 2.17 9.62
C LEU A 94 -5.21 3.59 9.10
N TYR A 95 -4.61 3.73 7.91
CA TYR A 95 -4.46 5.02 7.24
C TYR A 95 -5.80 5.74 7.03
N SER A 96 -6.83 4.98 6.67
CA SER A 96 -8.16 5.50 6.33
C SER A 96 -9.00 5.85 7.55
N LEU A 97 -8.96 5.02 8.60
CA LEU A 97 -9.80 5.16 9.80
C LEU A 97 -9.28 6.21 10.78
N ILE A 98 -7.96 6.39 10.88
CA ILE A 98 -7.37 7.37 11.80
C ILE A 98 -7.39 8.76 11.15
N LYS A 99 -7.86 9.77 11.91
CA LYS A 99 -8.05 11.14 11.42
C LYS A 99 -6.74 11.84 11.05
N ASN A 100 -5.75 11.79 11.94
CA ASN A 100 -4.44 12.40 11.69
C ASN A 100 -3.64 11.53 10.71
N LYS A 101 -3.37 12.07 9.52
CA LYS A 101 -2.77 11.31 8.41
C LYS A 101 -1.30 10.95 8.61
N ILE A 102 -0.56 11.73 9.40
CA ILE A 102 0.83 11.39 9.75
C ILE A 102 0.83 10.24 10.76
N VAL A 103 0.01 10.36 11.82
CA VAL A 103 -0.12 9.32 12.85
C VAL A 103 -0.67 8.02 12.25
N SER A 104 -1.66 8.10 11.37
CA SER A 104 -2.26 6.94 10.70
C SER A 104 -1.25 6.20 9.82
N MET A 105 -0.40 6.95 9.09
CA MET A 105 0.67 6.40 8.27
C MET A 105 1.74 5.70 9.11
N ILE A 106 2.16 6.31 10.23
CA ILE A 106 3.15 5.72 11.15
C ILE A 106 2.62 4.45 11.80
N ILE A 107 1.43 4.51 12.42
CA ILE A 107 0.80 3.36 13.09
C ILE A 107 0.55 2.24 12.07
N GLY A 108 0.01 2.57 10.90
CA GLY A 108 -0.24 1.60 9.84
C GLY A 108 1.04 0.91 9.35
N SER A 109 2.14 1.66 9.20
CA SER A 109 3.45 1.11 8.83
C SER A 109 3.99 0.15 9.88
N ILE A 110 3.89 0.51 11.17
CA ILE A 110 4.33 -0.34 12.29
C ILE A 110 3.50 -1.62 12.33
N VAL A 111 2.17 -1.53 12.25
CA VAL A 111 1.29 -2.71 12.29
C VAL A 111 1.56 -3.65 11.12
N LYS A 112 1.70 -3.11 9.89
CA LYS A 112 2.07 -3.91 8.72
C LYS A 112 3.42 -4.60 8.91
N PHE A 113 4.43 -3.87 9.40
CA PHE A 113 5.75 -4.43 9.69
C PHE A 113 5.69 -5.56 10.72
N LEU A 114 4.98 -5.36 11.84
CA LEU A 114 4.85 -6.37 12.89
C LEU A 114 4.13 -7.61 12.36
N TRP A 115 3.02 -7.44 11.65
CA TRP A 115 2.29 -8.53 11.02
C TRP A 115 3.18 -9.38 10.11
N LEU A 116 3.90 -8.75 9.18
CA LEU A 116 4.76 -9.47 8.23
C LEU A 116 5.97 -10.10 8.92
N SER A 117 6.60 -9.39 9.87
CA SER A 117 7.76 -9.89 10.62
C SER A 117 7.41 -11.10 11.48
N ILE A 118 6.26 -11.06 12.17
CA ILE A 118 5.77 -12.18 12.98
C ILE A 118 5.42 -13.36 12.06
N SER A 119 4.80 -13.08 10.91
CA SER A 119 4.40 -14.10 9.94
C SER A 119 5.61 -14.92 9.45
N VAL A 120 6.67 -14.25 9.00
CA VAL A 120 7.85 -14.93 8.44
C VAL A 120 8.78 -15.56 9.48
N LYS A 121 8.78 -15.04 10.73
CA LYS A 121 9.63 -15.58 11.81
C LYS A 121 8.99 -16.73 12.56
N TYR A 122 7.68 -16.66 12.80
CA TYR A 122 7.00 -17.53 13.76
C TYR A 122 5.81 -18.25 13.14
N LEU A 123 4.90 -17.51 12.50
CA LEU A 123 3.61 -18.07 12.10
C LEU A 123 3.76 -19.14 11.02
N LEU A 124 4.59 -18.93 10.00
CA LEU A 124 4.83 -19.93 8.96
C LEU A 124 5.53 -21.20 9.50
N ASN A 125 6.40 -21.04 10.51
CA ASN A 125 7.03 -22.18 11.16
C ASN A 125 6.02 -23.03 11.95
N LEU A 126 4.98 -22.42 12.52
CA LEU A 126 3.88 -23.13 13.17
C LEU A 126 3.13 -24.07 12.21
N PHE A 127 3.13 -23.75 10.92
CA PHE A 127 2.58 -24.60 9.85
C PHE A 127 3.62 -25.53 9.20
N ASN A 128 4.76 -25.76 9.86
CA ASN A 128 5.89 -26.55 9.34
C ASN A 128 6.48 -26.02 8.01
N VAL A 129 6.28 -24.75 7.69
CA VAL A 129 6.84 -24.13 6.48
C VAL A 129 8.23 -23.56 6.77
N LYS A 130 9.25 -24.11 6.12
CA LYS A 130 10.62 -23.58 6.17
C LYS A 130 10.74 -22.36 5.27
N VAL A 131 10.89 -21.17 5.87
CA VAL A 131 11.03 -19.92 5.14
C VAL A 131 12.52 -19.66 4.82
N PRO A 132 12.89 -19.41 3.56
CA PRO A 132 14.28 -19.09 3.21
C PRO A 132 14.75 -17.82 3.92
N LEU A 133 16.00 -17.78 4.38
CA LEU A 133 16.56 -16.62 5.12
C LEU A 133 16.43 -15.30 4.36
N LYS A 134 16.62 -15.32 3.03
CA LYS A 134 16.44 -14.15 2.16
C LYS A 134 15.02 -13.57 2.25
N ILE A 135 14.00 -14.42 2.37
CA ILE A 135 12.60 -14.00 2.53
C ILE A 135 12.40 -13.41 3.92
N VAL A 136 12.90 -14.05 4.98
CA VAL A 136 12.82 -13.50 6.35
C VAL A 136 13.45 -12.11 6.42
N GLN A 137 14.63 -11.92 5.83
CA GLN A 137 15.30 -10.62 5.79
C GLN A 137 14.48 -9.57 5.02
N ALA A 138 13.92 -9.93 3.87
CA ALA A 138 13.11 -9.02 3.06
C ALA A 138 11.80 -8.59 3.73
N PHE A 139 11.22 -9.43 4.59
CA PHE A 139 9.92 -9.19 5.25
C PHE A 139 10.02 -8.71 6.70
N THR A 140 11.21 -8.32 7.16
CA THR A 140 11.43 -7.76 8.51
C THR A 140 11.71 -6.26 8.44
N LEU A 141 12.86 -5.78 8.93
CA LEU A 141 13.13 -4.33 9.06
C LEU A 141 12.95 -3.54 7.74
N PRO A 142 13.30 -4.09 6.55
CA PRO A 142 13.01 -3.44 5.28
C PRO A 142 11.52 -3.11 5.06
N GLN A 143 10.58 -3.88 5.63
CA GLN A 143 9.15 -3.59 5.51
C GLN A 143 8.74 -2.33 6.26
N LEU A 144 9.37 -2.04 7.40
CA LEU A 144 9.11 -0.81 8.14
C LEU A 144 9.62 0.40 7.35
N ILE A 145 10.86 0.31 6.85
CA ILE A 145 11.48 1.38 6.05
C ILE A 145 10.63 1.67 4.81
N THR A 146 10.28 0.64 4.05
CA THR A 146 9.48 0.81 2.82
C THR A 146 8.08 1.35 3.08
N ALA A 147 7.40 0.91 4.14
CA ALA A 147 6.07 1.41 4.47
C ALA A 147 6.10 2.89 4.87
N LEU A 148 7.09 3.29 5.69
CA LEU A 148 7.28 4.67 6.12
C LEU A 148 7.68 5.57 4.95
N THR A 149 8.73 5.21 4.20
CA THR A 149 9.19 5.97 3.04
C THR A 149 8.07 6.12 2.01
N GLY A 150 7.37 5.02 1.69
CA GLY A 150 6.26 5.05 0.76
C GLY A 150 5.11 5.94 1.24
N GLY A 151 4.77 5.85 2.53
CA GLY A 151 3.74 6.68 3.17
C GLY A 151 4.08 8.16 3.18
N ILE A 152 5.33 8.54 3.49
CA ILE A 152 5.80 9.93 3.45
C ILE A 152 5.66 10.50 2.04
N ILE A 153 6.15 9.77 1.03
CA ILE A 153 6.03 10.19 -0.39
C ILE A 153 4.56 10.37 -0.77
N ALA A 154 3.68 9.45 -0.37
CA ALA A 154 2.25 9.56 -0.65
C ALA A 154 1.60 10.77 0.01
N LEU A 155 1.92 11.05 1.28
CA LEU A 155 1.38 12.22 1.99
C LEU A 155 1.79 13.54 1.33
N ILE A 156 3.05 13.65 0.91
CA ILE A 156 3.55 14.81 0.16
C ILE A 156 2.76 14.96 -1.15
N PHE A 157 2.64 13.88 -1.92
CA PHE A 157 1.92 13.88 -3.19
C PHE A 157 0.45 14.27 -3.03
N ILE A 158 -0.25 13.69 -2.06
CA ILE A 158 -1.65 14.00 -1.76
C ILE A 158 -1.81 15.47 -1.36
N SER A 159 -0.91 16.00 -0.54
CA SER A 159 -0.94 17.41 -0.14
C SER A 159 -0.78 18.35 -1.34
N LEU A 160 0.17 18.05 -2.24
CA LEU A 160 0.38 18.82 -3.47
C LEU A 160 -0.85 18.80 -4.38
N MET A 161 -1.45 17.62 -4.59
CA MET A 161 -2.65 17.47 -5.42
C MET A 161 -3.84 18.23 -4.84
N ASN A 162 -4.07 18.13 -3.53
CA ASN A 162 -5.17 18.84 -2.87
C ASN A 162 -5.01 20.37 -2.96
N ASN A 163 -3.77 20.87 -2.81
CA ASN A 163 -3.48 22.29 -2.96
C ASN A 163 -3.71 22.79 -4.39
N TYR A 164 -3.33 21.98 -5.39
CA TYR A 164 -3.57 22.29 -6.79
C TYR A 164 -5.07 22.39 -7.11
N PHE A 165 -5.87 21.40 -6.69
CA PHE A 165 -7.31 21.43 -6.90
C PHE A 165 -8.02 22.54 -6.13
N ALA A 166 -7.52 22.93 -4.95
CA ALA A 166 -8.07 24.06 -4.21
C ALA A 166 -7.87 25.38 -4.97
N LYS A 167 -6.69 25.60 -5.57
CA LYS A 167 -6.42 26.78 -6.39
C LYS A 167 -7.25 26.81 -7.67
N ALA A 168 -7.31 25.70 -8.39
CA ALA A 168 -8.07 25.61 -9.65
C ALA A 168 -9.59 25.80 -9.51
N LYS A 169 -10.13 25.74 -8.29
CA LYS A 169 -11.56 26.02 -8.01
C LYS A 169 -11.82 27.50 -7.68
N GLN A 170 -10.76 28.28 -7.42
CA GLN A 170 -10.84 29.71 -7.12
C GLN A 170 -10.67 30.59 -8.37
N GLU A 171 -10.19 30.01 -9.47
CA GLU A 171 -10.13 30.58 -10.82
C GLU A 171 -11.41 30.27 -11.60
#